data_AF-A0A952P0P1-F1
#
_entry.id   AF-A0A952P0P1-F1
#
_cell.length_a   1.000
_cell.length_b   1.000
_cell.length_c   1.000
_cell.angle_alpha   90.00
_cell.angle_beta   90.00
_cell.angle_gamma   90.00
#
_symmetry.space_group_name_H-M   'P 1'
#
loop_
_entity.id
_entity.type
_entity.pdbx_description
1 polymer ?
#
loop_
_entity_poly.entity_id
_entity_poly.type
_entity_poly.pdbx_seq_one_letter_code
_entity_poly.pdbx_strand_id
1 'polypeptide(L)'
;LHEGEFLEVLDVVNPAPANLIFFDPYSPKKNSDMWTPEAFAKLRAKCDNERGALLMTYSRATPIRVALLQAGFFVGAGAGTGLKDETTQAATTPTLLSKVLGKEFLDRWSRSQTPFPYGHAGQDLGALRAELEAHPQFNS
;
A
#
# COMPACT_ATOMS: atom_id res chain seq x y z
N LEU A 1 -11.02 1.88 21.55
CA LEU A 1 -11.19 3.01 20.63
C LEU A 1 -10.06 3.98 20.92
N HIS A 2 -9.35 4.45 19.90
CA HIS A 2 -8.34 5.50 20.03
C HIS A 2 -8.86 6.74 19.31
N GLU A 3 -8.80 7.89 19.95
CA GLU A 3 -9.31 9.17 19.43
C GLU A 3 -8.14 10.13 19.23
N GLY A 4 -8.16 10.88 18.13
CA GLY A 4 -7.10 11.82 17.74
C GLY A 4 -6.70 11.69 16.27
N GLU A 5 -5.66 12.42 15.89
CA GLU A 5 -5.09 12.35 14.54
C GLU A 5 -4.42 11.00 14.31
N PHE A 6 -4.90 10.25 13.32
CA PHE A 6 -4.59 8.84 13.17
C PHE A 6 -3.07 8.55 13.11
N LEU A 7 -2.31 9.33 12.35
CA LEU A 7 -0.87 9.10 12.18
C LEU A 7 -0.05 9.42 13.44
N GLU A 8 -0.52 10.34 14.27
CA GLU A 8 0.11 10.66 15.57
C GLU A 8 -0.25 9.59 16.60
N VAL A 9 -1.52 9.18 16.63
CA VAL A 9 -1.99 8.07 17.46
C VAL A 9 -1.20 6.80 17.15
N LEU A 10 -0.99 6.49 15.86
CA LEU A 10 -0.26 5.30 15.43
C LEU A 10 1.18 5.24 15.95
N ASP A 11 1.83 6.39 16.19
CA ASP A 11 3.19 6.46 16.73
C ASP A 11 3.24 6.04 18.20
N VAL A 12 2.20 6.36 18.98
CA VAL A 12 2.20 6.18 20.43
C VAL A 12 1.44 4.93 20.88
N VAL A 13 0.50 4.43 20.08
CA VAL A 13 -0.23 3.20 20.43
C VAL A 13 0.60 1.96 20.15
N ASN A 14 0.52 0.99 21.06
CA ASN A 14 1.15 -0.32 20.90
C ASN A 14 0.08 -1.43 21.00
N PRO A 15 -0.80 -1.57 20.00
CA PRO A 15 -1.78 -2.65 19.97
C PRO A 15 -1.08 -3.99 19.79
N ALA A 16 -1.82 -5.09 20.02
CA ALA A 16 -1.36 -6.39 19.57
C ALA A 16 -1.08 -6.36 18.05
N PRO A 17 -0.04 -7.08 17.56
CA PRO A 17 0.29 -7.08 16.14
C PRO A 17 -0.91 -7.47 15.27
N ALA A 18 -1.17 -6.67 14.23
CA ALA A 18 -2.33 -6.87 13.38
C ALA A 18 -2.06 -7.96 12.33
N ASN A 19 -2.99 -8.91 12.19
CA ASN A 19 -3.02 -9.85 11.07
C ASN A 19 -3.95 -9.39 9.94
N LEU A 20 -4.87 -8.46 10.23
CA LEU A 20 -5.81 -7.88 9.26
C LEU A 20 -6.00 -6.40 9.54
N ILE A 21 -5.89 -5.57 8.50
CA ILE A 21 -6.06 -4.12 8.54
C ILE A 21 -7.12 -3.74 7.51
N PHE A 22 -8.20 -3.10 7.97
CA PHE A 22 -9.16 -2.44 7.10
C PHE A 22 -8.76 -0.97 6.96
N PHE A 23 -8.28 -0.59 5.78
CA PHE A 23 -7.79 0.76 5.52
C PHE A 23 -8.79 1.54 4.67
N ASP A 24 -9.62 2.33 5.35
CA ASP A 24 -10.75 3.06 4.76
C ASP A 24 -10.82 4.55 5.16
N PRO A 25 -9.75 5.35 5.02
CA PRO A 25 -9.88 6.79 5.17
C PRO A 25 -10.57 7.41 3.94
N TYR A 26 -10.97 8.67 4.07
CA TYR A 26 -11.46 9.45 2.93
C TYR A 26 -10.48 9.41 1.75
N SER A 27 -11.03 9.58 0.54
CA SER A 27 -10.25 9.49 -0.69
C SER A 27 -9.00 10.36 -0.64
N PRO A 28 -7.91 10.00 -1.34
CA PRO A 28 -6.67 10.78 -1.31
C PRO A 28 -6.83 12.25 -1.72
N LYS A 29 -7.83 12.58 -2.54
CA LYS A 29 -8.17 13.97 -2.90
C LYS A 29 -8.62 14.81 -1.70
N LYS A 30 -9.10 14.16 -0.64
CA LYS A 30 -9.62 14.77 0.59
C LYS A 30 -8.65 14.63 1.75
N ASN A 31 -7.86 13.55 1.79
CA ASN A 31 -6.97 13.26 2.90
C ASN A 31 -5.70 12.56 2.38
N SER A 32 -4.82 13.31 1.70
CA SER A 32 -3.63 12.77 1.02
C SER A 32 -2.61 12.14 1.96
N ASP A 33 -2.50 12.68 3.18
CA ASP A 33 -1.44 12.36 4.12
C ASP A 33 -1.58 10.92 4.65
N MET A 34 -2.79 10.37 4.59
CA MET A 34 -3.06 8.97 4.92
C MET A 34 -2.57 7.98 3.85
N TRP A 35 -2.23 8.44 2.64
CA TRP A 35 -1.93 7.58 1.49
C TRP A 35 -0.48 7.68 1.02
N THR A 36 0.43 8.08 1.91
CA THR A 36 1.86 8.20 1.62
C THR A 36 2.63 6.91 1.97
N PRO A 37 3.82 6.70 1.39
CA PRO A 37 4.71 5.61 1.81
C PRO A 37 4.97 5.59 3.32
N GLU A 38 5.15 6.74 3.96
CA GLU A 38 5.41 6.86 5.40
C GLU A 38 4.21 6.42 6.23
N ALA A 39 3.00 6.83 5.84
CA ALA A 39 1.78 6.39 6.51
C ALA A 39 1.62 4.86 6.44
N PHE A 40 1.88 4.27 5.27
CA PHE A 40 1.87 2.82 5.11
C PHE A 40 3.02 2.14 5.85
N ALA A 41 4.20 2.74 5.94
CA ALA A 41 5.32 2.21 6.72
C ALA A 41 4.99 2.15 8.22
N LYS A 42 4.30 3.17 8.75
CA LYS A 42 3.79 3.14 10.14
C LYS A 42 2.80 2.00 10.35
N LEU A 43 1.90 1.75 9.40
CA LEU A 43 0.99 0.60 9.43
C LEU A 43 1.73 -0.74 9.36
N ARG A 44 2.72 -0.84 8.46
CA ARG A 44 3.59 -2.02 8.29
C ARG A 44 4.32 -2.39 9.58
N ALA A 45 4.71 -1.39 10.38
CA ALA A 45 5.35 -1.57 11.66
C ALA A 45 4.42 -2.15 12.75
N LYS A 46 3.10 -2.06 12.56
CA LYS A 46 2.10 -2.66 13.48
C LYS A 46 1.63 -4.05 13.05
N CYS A 47 2.13 -4.58 11.92
CA CYS A 47 1.77 -5.88 11.42
C CYS A 47 2.45 -7.02 12.18
N ASP A 48 1.74 -8.15 12.29
CA ASP A 48 2.32 -9.42 12.73
C ASP A 48 3.28 -9.95 11.65
N ASN A 49 4.57 -10.04 11.99
CA ASN A 49 5.60 -10.53 11.07
C ASN A 49 5.73 -12.06 11.07
N GLU A 50 5.24 -12.75 12.11
CA GLU A 50 5.35 -14.21 12.23
C GLU A 50 4.24 -14.90 11.44
N ARG A 51 2.98 -14.49 11.65
CA ARG A 51 1.82 -15.02 10.93
C ARG A 51 1.52 -14.27 9.64
N GLY A 52 2.12 -13.09 9.49
CA GLY A 52 1.83 -12.16 8.42
C GLY A 52 0.56 -11.34 8.67
N ALA A 53 0.38 -10.31 7.84
CA ALA A 53 -0.76 -9.41 7.87
C ALA A 53 -1.27 -9.08 6.48
N LEU A 54 -2.58 -8.92 6.36
CA LEU A 54 -3.27 -8.45 5.17
C LEU A 54 -3.88 -7.06 5.44
N LEU A 55 -3.64 -6.11 4.55
CA LEU A 55 -4.30 -4.82 4.49
C LEU A 55 -5.24 -4.80 3.29
N MET A 56 -6.47 -4.33 3.50
CA MET A 56 -7.48 -4.18 2.44
C MET A 56 -7.91 -2.72 2.33
N THR A 57 -8.00 -2.23 1.10
CA THR A 57 -8.53 -0.89 0.83
C THR A 57 -9.34 -0.85 -0.46
N TYR A 58 -10.36 0.01 -0.50
CA TYR A 58 -11.21 0.22 -1.66
C TYR A 58 -10.46 0.88 -2.83
N SER A 59 -9.33 1.54 -2.55
CA SER A 59 -8.62 2.32 -3.55
C SER A 59 -7.77 1.44 -4.47
N ARG A 60 -7.88 1.68 -5.78
CA ARG A 60 -7.09 1.03 -6.84
C ARG A 60 -6.13 1.98 -7.55
N ALA A 61 -5.89 3.15 -6.97
CA ALA A 61 -5.06 4.17 -7.61
C ALA A 61 -3.60 3.72 -7.70
N THR A 62 -2.97 3.94 -8.85
CA THR A 62 -1.55 3.61 -9.07
C THR A 62 -0.63 4.23 -8.00
N PRO A 63 -0.75 5.52 -7.63
CA PRO A 63 0.04 6.12 -6.54
C PRO A 63 -0.04 5.35 -5.21
N ILE A 64 -1.19 4.76 -4.88
CA ILE A 64 -1.39 4.04 -3.62
C ILE A 64 -0.72 2.67 -3.67
N ARG A 65 -0.85 1.96 -4.80
CA ARG A 65 -0.17 0.68 -4.99
C ARG A 65 1.35 0.85 -4.95
N VAL A 66 1.86 1.94 -5.52
CA VAL A 66 3.28 2.32 -5.41
C VAL A 66 3.66 2.63 -3.95
N ALA A 67 2.88 3.44 -3.24
CA ALA A 67 3.14 3.78 -1.85
C ALA A 67 3.19 2.54 -0.93
N LEU A 68 2.30 1.57 -1.16
CA LEU A 68 2.28 0.30 -0.44
C LEU A 68 3.54 -0.55 -0.72
N LEU A 69 3.99 -0.60 -1.97
CA LEU A 69 5.24 -1.29 -2.35
C LEU A 69 6.46 -0.64 -1.66
N GLN A 70 6.56 0.70 -1.68
CA GLN A 70 7.65 1.42 -1.01
C GLN A 70 7.63 1.22 0.51
N ALA A 71 6.44 1.06 1.10
CA ALA A 71 6.29 0.72 2.52
C ALA A 71 6.67 -0.74 2.86
N GLY A 72 7.10 -1.55 1.88
CA GLY A 72 7.53 -2.93 2.11
C GLY A 72 6.38 -3.93 2.21
N PHE A 73 5.23 -3.62 1.63
CA PHE A 73 4.17 -4.60 1.39
C PHE A 73 4.30 -5.24 0.02
N PHE A 74 3.91 -6.50 -0.08
CA PHE A 74 3.48 -7.11 -1.33
C PHE A 74 2.09 -6.59 -1.67
N VAL A 75 1.80 -6.31 -2.93
CA VAL A 75 0.55 -5.71 -3.38
C VAL A 75 -0.14 -6.62 -4.39
N GLY A 76 -1.44 -6.84 -4.17
CA GLY A 76 -2.32 -7.66 -4.98
C GLY A 76 -3.62 -6.97 -5.34
N ALA A 77 -4.29 -7.54 -6.34
CA ALA A 77 -5.66 -7.18 -6.69
C ALA A 77 -6.63 -7.90 -5.74
N GLY A 78 -7.48 -7.14 -5.06
CA GLY A 78 -8.59 -7.69 -4.28
C GLY A 78 -9.84 -7.86 -5.14
N ALA A 79 -10.76 -8.72 -4.68
CA ALA A 79 -12.05 -8.90 -5.34
C ALA A 79 -12.86 -7.59 -5.36
N GLY A 80 -13.51 -7.33 -6.48
CA GLY A 80 -14.53 -6.29 -6.59
C GLY A 80 -15.83 -6.70 -5.88
N THR A 81 -16.51 -5.76 -5.23
CA THR A 81 -17.87 -5.96 -4.75
C THR A 81 -18.82 -5.08 -5.61
N GLY A 82 -19.76 -5.70 -6.33
CA GLY A 82 -20.74 -4.98 -7.15
C GLY A 82 -20.18 -4.30 -8.40
N LEU A 83 -20.42 -2.99 -8.58
CA LEU A 83 -20.13 -2.18 -9.78
C LEU A 83 -18.64 -1.87 -10.04
N LYS A 84 -17.72 -2.35 -9.20
CA LYS A 84 -16.28 -2.11 -9.34
C LYS A 84 -15.56 -3.43 -9.53
N ASP A 85 -14.74 -3.52 -10.57
CA ASP A 85 -14.08 -4.77 -10.95
C ASP A 85 -12.94 -5.19 -10.01
N GLU A 86 -12.32 -4.26 -9.27
CA GLU A 86 -11.07 -4.53 -8.52
C GLU A 86 -10.87 -3.60 -7.30
N THR A 87 -10.37 -4.16 -6.19
CA THR A 87 -9.86 -3.44 -4.99
C THR A 87 -8.35 -3.65 -4.83
N THR A 88 -7.72 -3.11 -3.78
CA THR A 88 -6.30 -3.39 -3.48
C THR A 88 -6.17 -4.17 -2.19
N GLN A 89 -5.38 -5.23 -2.25
CA GLN A 89 -4.85 -5.94 -1.10
C GLN A 89 -3.35 -5.67 -0.99
N ALA A 90 -2.85 -5.55 0.23
CA ALA A 90 -1.43 -5.49 0.52
C ALA A 90 -1.11 -6.47 1.64
N ALA A 91 0.04 -7.13 1.61
CA ALA A 91 0.40 -8.13 2.60
C ALA A 91 1.87 -8.08 2.96
N THR A 92 2.21 -8.52 4.17
CA THR A 92 3.62 -8.62 4.60
C THR A 92 4.35 -9.80 3.95
N THR A 93 3.62 -10.75 3.37
CA THR A 93 4.12 -11.88 2.59
C THR A 93 3.20 -12.13 1.39
N PRO A 94 3.72 -12.49 0.20
CA PRO A 94 2.91 -12.67 -0.99
C PRO A 94 1.95 -13.86 -0.89
N THR A 95 2.21 -14.83 0.00
CA THR A 95 1.36 -16.01 0.20
C THR A 95 -0.03 -15.68 0.76
N LEU A 96 -0.22 -14.49 1.33
CA LEU A 96 -1.51 -14.00 1.82
C LEU A 96 -2.35 -13.34 0.72
N LEU A 97 -1.80 -13.13 -0.47
CA LEU A 97 -2.48 -12.48 -1.59
C LEU A 97 -3.05 -13.54 -2.54
N SER A 98 -4.33 -13.40 -2.90
CA SER A 98 -4.95 -14.26 -3.90
C SER A 98 -4.44 -13.99 -5.32
N LYS A 99 -4.11 -12.73 -5.61
CA LYS A 99 -3.60 -12.28 -6.91
C LYS A 99 -2.57 -11.18 -6.72
N VAL A 100 -1.30 -11.56 -6.64
CA VAL A 100 -0.16 -10.62 -6.61
C VAL A 100 -0.10 -9.84 -7.93
N LEU A 101 0.23 -8.55 -7.88
CA LEU A 101 0.49 -7.77 -9.09
C LEU A 101 1.85 -8.16 -9.68
N GLY A 102 1.90 -8.54 -10.96
CA GLY A 102 3.14 -8.93 -11.63
C GLY A 102 3.79 -7.77 -12.40
N LYS A 103 4.75 -8.11 -13.27
CA LYS A 103 5.49 -7.12 -14.11
C LYS A 103 4.57 -6.31 -15.02
N GLU A 104 3.39 -6.82 -15.36
CA GLU A 104 2.36 -6.09 -16.10
C GLU A 104 1.85 -4.84 -15.36
N PHE A 105 1.97 -4.81 -14.03
CA PHE A 105 1.73 -3.60 -13.25
C PHE A 105 2.84 -2.57 -13.47
N LEU A 106 4.11 -2.97 -13.45
CA LEU A 106 5.24 -2.06 -13.70
C LEU A 106 5.17 -1.45 -15.11
N ASP A 107 4.85 -2.26 -16.12
CA ASP A 107 4.68 -1.77 -17.50
C ASP A 107 3.57 -0.73 -17.59
N ARG A 108 2.45 -0.96 -16.91
CA ARG A 108 1.33 -0.01 -16.86
C ARG A 108 1.72 1.25 -16.09
N TRP A 109 2.39 1.10 -14.96
CA TRP A 109 2.86 2.20 -14.12
C TRP A 109 3.85 3.09 -14.86
N SER A 110 4.75 2.52 -15.66
CA SER A 110 5.73 3.27 -16.47
C SER A 110 5.09 4.23 -17.48
N ARG A 111 3.82 4.00 -17.84
CA ARG A 111 3.02 4.84 -18.75
C ARG A 111 2.01 5.72 -18.01
N SER A 112 2.01 5.69 -16.68
CA SER A 112 1.04 6.42 -15.85
C SER A 112 1.31 7.92 -15.90
N GLN A 113 0.26 8.73 -16.02
CA GLN A 113 0.33 10.18 -15.86
C GLN A 113 0.46 10.60 -14.38
N THR A 114 0.22 9.67 -13.45
CA THR A 114 0.37 9.86 -12.00
C THR A 114 1.23 8.73 -11.42
N PRO A 115 2.55 8.73 -11.68
CA PRO A 115 3.42 7.64 -11.26
C PRO A 115 3.83 7.73 -9.79
N PHE A 116 3.85 8.94 -9.22
CA PHE A 116 4.35 9.18 -7.87
C PHE A 116 3.28 8.93 -6.80
N PRO A 117 3.68 8.40 -5.63
CA PRO A 117 2.89 8.49 -4.42
C PRO A 117 2.48 9.92 -4.07
N TYR A 118 1.45 10.05 -3.24
CA TYR A 118 1.11 11.34 -2.64
C TYR A 118 2.28 11.84 -1.78
N GLY A 119 2.52 13.16 -1.79
CA GLY A 119 3.66 13.79 -1.12
C GLY A 119 5.01 13.65 -1.84
N HIS A 120 5.08 12.91 -2.95
CA HIS A 120 6.34 12.52 -3.61
C HIS A 120 6.48 13.01 -5.05
N ALA A 121 5.77 14.07 -5.45
CA ALA A 121 5.74 14.56 -6.83
C ALA A 121 7.10 15.06 -7.39
N GLY A 122 8.12 15.21 -6.53
CA GLY A 122 9.48 15.59 -6.90
C GLY A 122 10.53 14.48 -6.78
N GLN A 123 10.11 13.23 -6.50
CA GLN A 123 11.03 12.10 -6.46
C GLN A 123 11.62 11.85 -7.86
N ASP A 124 12.88 11.45 -7.93
CA ASP A 124 13.48 11.02 -9.19
C ASP A 124 12.78 9.74 -9.69
N LEU A 125 12.18 9.82 -10.89
CA LEU A 125 11.40 8.71 -11.45
C LEU A 125 12.29 7.50 -11.77
N GLY A 126 13.55 7.72 -12.14
CA GLY A 126 14.51 6.65 -12.40
C GLY A 126 14.83 5.86 -11.14
N ALA A 127 15.11 6.57 -10.04
CA ALA A 127 15.36 6.00 -8.73
C ALA A 127 14.13 5.25 -8.20
N LEU A 128 12.94 5.85 -8.29
CA LEU A 128 11.69 5.19 -7.90
C LEU A 128 11.45 3.91 -8.72
N ARG A 129 11.79 3.93 -10.02
CA ARG A 129 11.66 2.75 -10.88
C ARG A 129 12.62 1.65 -10.48
N ALA A 130 13.89 1.98 -10.25
CA ALA A 130 14.88 1.02 -9.79
C ALA A 130 14.47 0.42 -8.44
N GLU A 131 13.93 1.23 -7.52
CA GLU A 131 13.40 0.80 -6.23
C GLU A 131 12.26 -0.22 -6.39
N LEU A 132 11.24 0.10 -7.19
CA LEU A 132 10.11 -0.81 -7.41
C LEU A 132 10.52 -2.08 -8.16
N GLU A 133 11.38 -1.99 -9.17
CA GLU A 133 11.90 -3.15 -9.89
C GLU A 133 12.75 -4.07 -8.98
N ALA A 134 13.43 -3.51 -7.98
CA ALA A 134 14.17 -4.28 -6.98
C ALA A 134 13.29 -4.94 -5.91
N HIS A 135 12.01 -4.55 -5.79
CA HIS A 135 11.11 -5.10 -4.77
C HIS A 135 10.95 -6.63 -4.95
N PRO A 136 11.01 -7.44 -3.86
CA PRO A 136 10.98 -8.91 -3.95
C PRO A 136 9.80 -9.49 -4.74
N GLN A 137 8.67 -8.78 -4.75
CA GLN A 137 7.47 -9.12 -5.52
C GLN A 137 7.72 -9.35 -7.02
N PHE A 138 8.70 -8.66 -7.63
CA PHE A 138 8.93 -8.72 -9.08
C PHE A 138 10.17 -9.54 -9.46
N ASN A 139 10.86 -10.08 -8.47
CA ASN A 139 12.14 -10.80 -8.59
C ASN A 139 12.06 -12.27 -8.16
N SER A 140 10.84 -12.79 -7.97
CA SER A 140 10.56 -14.18 -7.60
C SER A 140 10.16 -15.02 -8.81
#